data_AF-A0A844SRX3-F1
#
_entry.id   AF-A0A844SRX3-F1
#
_cell.length_a   1.000
_cell.length_b   1.000
_cell.length_c   1.000
_cell.angle_alpha   90.00
_cell.angle_beta   90.00
_cell.angle_gamma   90.00
#
_symmetry.space_group_name_H-M   'P 1'
#
loop_
_entity.id
_entity.type
_entity.pdbx_description
1 polymer ?
#
loop_
_entity_poly.entity_id
_entity_poly.type
_entity_poly.pdbx_seq_one_letter_code
_entity_poly.pdbx_strand_id
1 'polypeptide(L)'
;MTDIEIDKVISGLESVGDHQYGWDTLFRDPKTRKFWELVYPPDGGPRVLRPIAARDARTVYHAAFHQIRDQIHDYWLDGETLESVTFVADYWQLHFGRTTISPLTKVEVRVDGMTSCNGDEQFRNRLCEQIGKAVEKFDLTPSAACIISFEDQSAIWISLDPCDYRGPEALMISGTGHWLSM
;
A
#
# COMPACT_ATOMS: atom_id res chain seq x y z
N MET A 1 21.59 19.12 -4.62
CA MET A 1 20.52 20.12 -4.83
C MET A 1 20.77 21.26 -3.86
N THR A 2 20.55 22.49 -4.30
CA THR A 2 20.52 23.68 -3.44
C THR A 2 19.21 23.75 -2.68
N ASP A 3 19.14 24.56 -1.62
CA ASP A 3 17.90 24.74 -0.85
C ASP A 3 16.73 25.24 -1.69
N ILE A 4 16.99 26.13 -2.64
CA ILE A 4 15.97 26.66 -3.56
C ILE A 4 15.42 25.55 -4.47
N GLU A 5 16.30 24.66 -4.95
CA GLU A 5 15.89 23.51 -5.75
C GLU A 5 15.06 22.53 -4.92
N ILE A 6 15.43 22.30 -3.66
CA ILE A 6 14.69 21.45 -2.73
C ILE A 6 13.29 22.01 -2.49
N ASP A 7 13.15 23.31 -2.17
CA ASP A 7 11.84 23.92 -1.95
C ASP A 7 10.94 23.84 -3.17
N LYS A 8 11.53 24.05 -4.36
CA LYS A 8 10.80 23.92 -5.62
C LYS A 8 10.28 22.49 -5.83
N VAL A 9 11.09 21.47 -5.52
CA VAL A 9 10.64 20.07 -5.63
C VAL A 9 9.56 19.76 -4.60
N ILE A 10 9.78 20.11 -3.33
CA ILE A 10 8.84 19.84 -2.23
C ILE A 10 7.47 20.48 -2.48
N SER A 11 7.41 21.66 -3.10
CA SER A 11 6.13 22.32 -3.44
C SER A 11 5.21 21.48 -4.35
N GLY A 12 5.76 20.50 -5.06
CA GLY A 12 5.00 19.55 -5.89
C GLY A 12 4.76 18.19 -5.24
N LEU A 13 5.23 17.99 -4.00
CA LEU A 13 5.07 16.75 -3.26
C LEU A 13 3.98 16.89 -2.19
N GLU A 14 3.30 15.80 -1.88
CA GLU A 14 2.38 15.70 -0.75
C GLU A 14 3.18 15.34 0.51
N SER A 15 2.94 16.07 1.60
CA SER A 15 3.55 15.74 2.90
C SER A 15 2.81 14.55 3.52
N VAL A 16 3.55 13.50 3.86
CA VAL A 16 3.01 12.31 4.52
C VAL A 16 3.08 12.45 6.04
N GLY A 17 4.16 13.04 6.54
CA GLY A 17 4.37 13.31 7.96
C GLY A 17 5.84 13.24 8.38
N ASP A 18 6.07 13.48 9.66
CA ASP A 18 7.42 13.63 10.21
C ASP A 18 7.91 12.36 10.91
N HIS A 19 9.23 12.23 11.02
CA HIS A 19 9.87 11.20 11.82
C HIS A 19 9.56 11.41 13.31
N GLN A 20 9.20 10.33 14.01
CA GLN A 20 8.74 10.39 15.42
C GLN A 20 9.72 11.02 16.41
N TYR A 21 11.02 11.03 16.10
CA TYR A 21 12.09 11.53 16.97
C TYR A 21 12.98 12.59 16.29
N GLY A 22 12.55 13.15 15.16
CA GLY A 22 13.40 14.02 14.35
C GLY A 22 12.64 15.11 13.62
N TRP A 23 13.40 15.89 12.86
CA TRP A 23 12.89 16.92 11.97
C TRP A 23 12.76 16.43 10.52
N ASP A 24 13.07 15.16 10.28
CA ASP A 24 13.02 14.59 8.95
C ASP A 24 11.55 14.42 8.55
N THR A 25 11.25 14.79 7.31
CA THR A 25 9.87 14.78 6.80
C THR A 25 9.78 13.85 5.59
N LEU A 26 8.77 13.00 5.59
CA LEU A 26 8.43 12.12 4.48
C LEU A 26 7.44 12.80 3.54
N PHE A 27 7.75 12.72 2.26
CA PHE A 27 6.96 13.24 1.17
C PHE A 27 6.62 12.16 0.15
N ARG A 28 5.54 12.41 -0.59
CA ARG A 28 4.97 11.54 -1.61
C ARG A 28 4.87 12.31 -2.91
N ASP A 29 5.47 11.80 -3.98
CA ASP A 29 5.23 12.34 -5.31
C ASP A 29 3.90 11.80 -5.87
N PRO A 30 2.88 12.66 -6.08
CA PRO A 30 1.57 12.22 -6.57
C PRO A 30 1.61 11.72 -8.03
N LYS A 31 2.64 12.08 -8.80
CA LYS A 31 2.79 11.67 -10.20
C LYS A 31 3.57 10.38 -10.35
N THR A 32 4.77 10.33 -9.78
CA THR A 32 5.67 9.18 -9.95
C THR A 32 5.37 8.05 -8.99
N ARG A 33 4.53 8.32 -8.00
CA ARG A 33 4.24 7.40 -6.93
C ARG A 33 5.52 6.97 -6.14
N LYS A 34 6.55 7.81 -6.06
CA LYS A 34 7.73 7.58 -5.19
C LYS A 34 7.68 8.34 -3.86
N PHE A 35 8.32 7.76 -2.84
CA PHE A 35 8.58 8.44 -1.58
C PHE A 35 9.91 9.17 -1.60
N TRP A 36 9.94 10.31 -0.92
CA TRP A 36 11.11 11.15 -0.75
C TRP A 36 11.22 11.55 0.72
N GLU A 37 12.42 11.53 1.26
CA GLU A 37 12.68 12.05 2.60
C GLU A 37 13.55 13.30 2.54
N LEU A 38 13.17 14.28 3.34
CA LEU A 38 13.98 15.45 3.63
C LEU A 38 14.71 15.22 4.96
N VAL A 39 16.03 15.06 4.90
CA VAL A 39 16.87 14.76 6.06
C VAL A 39 17.67 15.98 6.49
N TYR A 40 17.75 16.23 7.79
CA TYR A 40 18.59 17.26 8.39
C TYR A 40 19.84 16.65 9.01
N PRO A 41 21.04 16.87 8.44
CA PRO A 41 22.27 16.31 8.98
C PRO A 41 22.54 16.72 10.44
N PRO A 42 22.97 15.79 11.31
CA PRO A 42 23.18 16.08 12.74
C PRO A 42 24.35 17.04 13.00
N ASP A 43 25.23 17.23 12.02
CA ASP A 43 26.35 18.17 12.05
C ASP A 43 25.95 19.60 11.64
N GLY A 44 24.66 19.85 11.36
CA GLY A 44 24.16 21.15 10.93
C GLY A 44 24.45 21.45 9.45
N GLY A 45 24.75 20.43 8.65
CA GLY A 45 24.89 20.53 7.21
C GLY A 45 23.59 20.91 6.48
N PRO A 46 23.67 21.20 5.16
CA PRO A 46 22.48 21.50 4.36
C PRO A 46 21.52 20.31 4.35
N ARG A 47 20.21 20.57 4.41
CA ARG A 47 19.20 19.53 4.30
C ARG A 47 19.31 18.80 2.95
N VAL A 48 19.00 17.52 2.96
CA VAL A 48 19.12 16.65 1.78
C VAL A 48 17.77 16.04 1.48
N LEU A 49 17.26 16.28 0.28
CA LEU A 49 16.10 15.58 -0.25
C LEU A 49 16.59 14.36 -1.04
N ARG A 50 16.14 13.15 -0.70
CA ARG A 50 16.52 11.91 -1.39
C ARG A 50 15.35 10.93 -1.51
N PRO A 51 15.34 10.08 -2.55
CA PRO A 51 14.31 9.05 -2.66
C PRO A 51 14.52 7.99 -1.58
N ILE A 52 13.43 7.42 -1.10
CA ILE A 52 13.41 6.31 -0.13
C ILE A 52 12.47 5.22 -0.64
N ALA A 53 12.85 3.95 -0.44
CA ALA A 53 11.99 2.82 -0.81
C ALA A 53 10.74 2.81 0.08
N ALA A 54 9.59 2.36 -0.44
CA ALA A 54 8.34 2.35 0.32
C ALA A 54 8.46 1.56 1.63
N ARG A 55 9.15 0.40 1.59
CA ARG A 55 9.43 -0.42 2.77
C ARG A 55 10.26 0.31 3.84
N ASP A 56 11.30 1.02 3.42
CA ASP A 56 12.14 1.80 4.33
C ASP A 56 11.36 2.99 4.89
N ALA A 57 10.57 3.68 4.06
CA ALA A 57 9.70 4.75 4.47
C ALA A 57 8.69 4.27 5.53
N ARG A 58 8.07 3.10 5.32
CA ARG A 58 7.13 2.48 6.27
C ARG A 58 7.79 2.19 7.62
N THR A 59 9.04 1.75 7.59
CA THR A 59 9.81 1.40 8.79
C THR A 59 10.22 2.66 9.57
N VAL A 60 10.83 3.63 8.87
CA VAL A 60 11.38 4.86 9.48
C VAL A 60 10.27 5.79 9.94
N TYR A 61 9.22 5.97 9.12
CA TYR A 61 8.13 6.92 9.37
C TYR A 61 6.83 6.22 9.77
N HIS A 62 6.88 5.05 10.42
CA HIS A 62 5.68 4.27 10.79
C HIS A 62 4.62 5.11 11.52
N ALA A 63 5.03 6.06 12.37
CA ALA A 63 4.14 6.98 13.07
C ALA A 63 3.31 7.87 12.13
N ALA A 64 3.89 8.34 11.02
CA ALA A 64 3.20 9.14 10.02
C ALA A 64 2.10 8.31 9.32
N PHE A 65 2.40 7.06 8.96
CA PHE A 65 1.41 6.14 8.39
C PHE A 65 0.29 5.76 9.36
N HIS A 66 0.50 5.88 10.68
CA HIS A 66 -0.54 5.66 11.69
C HIS A 66 -1.46 6.87 11.91
N GLN A 67 -1.04 8.08 11.52
CA GLN A 67 -1.83 9.30 11.70
C GLN A 67 -2.79 9.59 10.54
N ILE A 68 -2.66 8.86 9.43
CA ILE A 68 -3.60 8.92 8.31
C ILE A 68 -4.96 8.41 8.80
N ARG A 69 -5.78 9.35 9.26
CA ARG A 69 -7.10 9.10 9.82
C ARG A 69 -8.10 9.86 8.95
N ASP A 70 -9.06 9.12 8.43
CA ASP A 70 -10.28 9.58 7.74
C ASP A 70 -10.27 9.64 6.20
N GLN A 71 -9.12 9.45 5.52
CA GLN A 71 -9.09 9.34 4.05
C GLN A 71 -8.38 8.07 3.58
N ILE A 72 -8.97 7.39 2.58
CA ILE A 72 -8.32 6.26 1.91
C ILE A 72 -7.28 6.85 0.96
N HIS A 73 -6.01 6.66 1.29
CA HIS A 73 -4.92 6.99 0.37
C HIS A 73 -4.57 5.78 -0.49
N ASP A 74 -4.22 6.04 -1.75
CA ASP A 74 -3.80 5.02 -2.71
C ASP A 74 -2.44 4.40 -2.36
N TYR A 75 -1.72 4.90 -1.36
CA TYR A 75 -0.46 4.36 -0.85
C TYR A 75 -0.59 3.67 0.52
N TRP A 76 -1.82 3.35 0.96
CA TRP A 76 -2.07 2.81 2.31
C TRP A 76 -1.22 1.57 2.61
N LEU A 77 -1.09 0.66 1.65
CA LEU A 77 -0.29 -0.56 1.81
C LEU A 77 1.13 -0.47 1.24
N ASP A 78 1.55 0.67 0.65
CA ASP A 78 2.90 0.77 0.09
C ASP A 78 3.96 0.45 1.18
N GLY A 79 4.82 -0.53 0.90
CA GLY A 79 5.87 -1.00 1.81
C GLY A 79 5.41 -2.00 2.89
N GLU A 80 4.11 -2.28 3.03
CA GLU A 80 3.62 -3.33 3.92
C GLU A 80 3.98 -4.73 3.40
N THR A 81 4.03 -5.72 4.29
CA THR A 81 4.26 -7.12 3.92
C THR A 81 2.97 -7.91 4.06
N LEU A 82 2.64 -8.77 3.10
CA LEU A 82 1.55 -9.74 3.29
C LEU A 82 2.01 -10.79 4.30
N GLU A 83 1.56 -10.69 5.55
CA GLU A 83 2.01 -11.54 6.65
C GLU A 83 1.28 -12.89 6.68
N SER A 84 -0.01 -12.90 6.35
CA SER A 84 -0.80 -14.13 6.32
C SER A 84 -2.04 -14.01 5.46
N VAL A 85 -2.60 -15.17 5.11
CA VAL A 85 -3.88 -15.31 4.41
C VAL A 85 -4.78 -16.24 5.23
N THR A 86 -5.97 -15.77 5.58
CA THR A 86 -7.00 -16.58 6.23
C THR A 86 -8.08 -16.96 5.23
N PHE A 87 -8.39 -18.25 5.16
CA PHE A 87 -9.51 -18.77 4.36
C PHE A 87 -10.75 -18.86 5.25
N VAL A 88 -11.77 -18.05 4.99
CA VAL A 88 -12.99 -17.99 5.81
C VAL A 88 -14.18 -18.39 4.96
N ALA A 89 -14.61 -19.65 5.08
CA ALA A 89 -15.76 -20.21 4.37
C ALA A 89 -15.79 -19.86 2.86
N ASP A 90 -16.44 -18.76 2.50
CA ASP A 90 -16.67 -18.24 1.15
C ASP A 90 -15.83 -17.01 0.76
N TYR A 91 -14.99 -16.47 1.65
CA TYR A 91 -14.10 -15.33 1.38
C TYR A 91 -12.68 -15.52 1.95
N TRP A 92 -11.81 -14.53 1.69
CA TRP A 92 -10.41 -14.52 2.14
C TRP A 92 -10.10 -13.27 2.94
N GLN A 93 -9.13 -13.36 3.84
CA GLN A 93 -8.56 -12.20 4.53
C GLN A 93 -7.06 -12.15 4.27
N LEU A 94 -6.59 -11.00 3.81
CA LEU A 94 -5.19 -10.69 3.54
C LEU A 94 -4.69 -9.77 4.65
N HIS A 95 -3.68 -10.20 5.39
CA HIS A 95 -3.18 -9.46 6.56
C HIS A 95 -1.85 -8.76 6.24
N PHE A 96 -1.84 -7.44 6.42
CA PHE A 96 -0.71 -6.53 6.20
C PHE A 96 -0.42 -5.78 7.50
N GLY A 97 0.31 -6.41 8.41
CA GLY A 97 0.59 -5.89 9.73
C GLY A 97 -0.68 -5.59 10.52
N ARG A 98 -1.11 -4.33 10.52
CA ARG A 98 -2.32 -3.85 11.24
C ARG A 98 -3.53 -3.67 10.34
N THR A 99 -3.39 -3.86 9.04
CA THR A 99 -4.47 -3.73 8.06
C THR A 99 -4.86 -5.11 7.55
N THR A 100 -6.16 -5.38 7.51
CA THR A 100 -6.73 -6.58 6.90
C THR A 100 -7.60 -6.15 5.73
N ILE A 101 -7.34 -6.73 4.56
CA ILE A 101 -8.20 -6.62 3.39
C ILE A 101 -9.01 -7.90 3.26
N SER A 102 -10.34 -7.79 3.22
CA SER A 102 -11.26 -8.91 3.01
C SER A 102 -12.02 -8.72 1.69
N PRO A 103 -11.54 -9.33 0.59
CA PRO A 103 -12.27 -9.31 -0.68
C PRO A 103 -13.53 -10.18 -0.59
N LEU A 104 -14.67 -9.62 -1.01
CA LEU A 104 -15.99 -10.28 -1.02
C LEU A 104 -16.51 -10.51 -2.46
N THR A 105 -15.63 -10.31 -3.44
CA THR A 105 -15.89 -10.37 -4.88
C THR A 105 -14.83 -11.23 -5.56
N LYS A 106 -14.74 -11.16 -6.89
CA LYS A 106 -13.74 -11.86 -7.70
C LYS A 106 -12.33 -11.40 -7.30
N VAL A 107 -11.48 -12.39 -7.04
CA VAL A 107 -10.05 -12.19 -6.76
C VAL A 107 -9.23 -12.97 -7.78
N GLU A 108 -8.19 -12.34 -8.30
CA GLU A 108 -7.21 -12.93 -9.18
C GLU A 108 -5.81 -12.77 -8.58
N VAL A 109 -4.97 -13.79 -8.71
CA VAL A 109 -3.54 -13.70 -8.42
C VAL A 109 -2.79 -13.80 -9.74
N ARG A 110 -1.86 -12.87 -9.98
CA ARG A 110 -1.04 -12.80 -11.18
C ARG A 110 0.43 -12.99 -10.81
N VAL A 111 1.08 -14.00 -11.41
CA VAL A 111 2.48 -14.36 -11.18
C VAL A 111 3.09 -14.79 -12.51
N ASP A 112 4.22 -14.20 -12.92
CA ASP A 112 4.93 -14.54 -14.16
C ASP A 112 4.03 -14.58 -15.42
N GLY A 113 3.06 -13.65 -15.50
CA GLY A 113 2.10 -13.57 -16.60
C GLY A 113 0.98 -14.62 -16.56
N MET A 114 0.97 -15.52 -15.58
CA MET A 114 -0.14 -16.44 -15.32
C MET A 114 -1.15 -15.80 -14.39
N THR A 115 -2.44 -16.01 -14.67
CA THR A 115 -3.54 -15.57 -13.81
C THR A 115 -4.25 -16.78 -13.23
N SER A 116 -4.55 -16.75 -11.93
CA SER A 116 -5.43 -17.70 -11.26
C SER A 116 -6.56 -16.97 -10.56
N CYS A 117 -7.78 -17.40 -10.80
CA CYS A 117 -9.01 -16.83 -10.27
C CYS A 117 -9.56 -17.67 -9.11
N ASN A 118 -10.39 -17.06 -8.27
CA ASN A 118 -11.11 -17.80 -7.24
C ASN A 118 -11.91 -18.98 -7.82
N GLY A 119 -11.65 -20.19 -7.30
CA GLY A 119 -12.25 -21.44 -7.81
C GLY A 119 -11.30 -22.28 -8.65
N ASP A 120 -10.19 -21.70 -9.13
CA ASP A 120 -9.13 -22.48 -9.77
C ASP A 120 -8.39 -23.34 -8.75
N GLU A 121 -7.97 -24.54 -9.16
CA GLU A 121 -7.28 -25.50 -8.29
C GLU A 121 -6.00 -24.92 -7.68
N GLN A 122 -5.25 -24.13 -8.46
CA GLN A 122 -3.98 -23.53 -8.01
C GLN A 122 -4.14 -22.18 -7.30
N PHE A 123 -5.34 -21.59 -7.28
CA PHE A 123 -5.55 -20.25 -6.73
C PHE A 123 -5.02 -20.10 -5.30
N ARG A 124 -5.29 -21.08 -4.44
CA ARG A 124 -4.85 -21.03 -3.03
C ARG A 124 -3.33 -21.07 -2.90
N ASN A 125 -2.68 -21.94 -3.68
CA ASN A 125 -1.22 -22.04 -3.69
C ASN A 125 -0.61 -20.73 -4.16
N ARG A 126 -1.13 -20.17 -5.27
CA ARG A 126 -0.68 -18.88 -5.80
C ARG A 126 -0.91 -17.74 -4.82
N LEU A 127 -2.03 -17.73 -4.10
CA LEU A 127 -2.29 -16.70 -3.10
C LEU A 127 -1.32 -16.82 -1.90
N CYS A 128 -1.06 -18.04 -1.43
CA CYS A 128 -0.09 -18.30 -0.36
C CYS A 128 1.35 -18.00 -0.77
N GLU A 129 1.72 -18.18 -2.04
CA GLU A 129 3.03 -17.78 -2.58
C GLU A 129 3.29 -16.28 -2.44
N GLN A 130 2.27 -15.45 -2.20
CA GLN A 130 2.44 -14.01 -1.98
C GLN A 130 2.83 -13.65 -0.54
N ILE A 131 2.70 -14.60 0.41
CA ILE A 131 3.03 -14.36 1.82
C ILE A 131 4.53 -14.07 1.95
N GLY A 132 4.86 -13.07 2.76
CA GLY A 132 6.22 -12.59 2.99
C GLY A 132 6.72 -11.58 1.96
N LYS A 133 5.93 -11.28 0.92
CA LYS A 133 6.29 -10.27 -0.08
C LYS A 133 5.88 -8.88 0.38
N ALA A 134 6.77 -7.92 0.12
CA ALA A 134 6.50 -6.50 0.34
C ALA A 134 5.68 -5.93 -0.83
N VAL A 135 4.70 -5.12 -0.50
CA VAL A 135 3.86 -4.38 -1.45
C VAL A 135 4.70 -3.25 -2.02
N GLU A 136 4.95 -3.31 -3.32
CA GLU A 136 5.55 -2.22 -4.07
C GLU A 136 4.53 -1.10 -4.24
N LYS A 137 3.28 -1.46 -4.55
CA LYS A 137 2.25 -0.50 -4.92
C LYS A 137 0.85 -1.00 -4.56
N PHE A 138 0.12 -0.16 -3.83
CA PHE A 138 -1.32 -0.24 -3.69
C PHE A 138 -2.00 0.66 -4.73
N ASP A 139 -3.11 0.19 -5.31
CA ASP A 139 -3.92 0.98 -6.23
C ASP A 139 -5.39 0.69 -5.97
N LEU A 140 -6.13 1.71 -5.56
CA LEU A 140 -7.56 1.61 -5.35
C LEU A 140 -8.26 2.53 -6.34
N THR A 141 -8.85 1.95 -7.37
CA THR A 141 -9.69 2.67 -8.34
C THR A 141 -11.15 2.31 -8.07
N PRO A 142 -11.95 3.24 -7.49
CA PRO A 142 -13.36 3.00 -7.22
C PRO A 142 -14.11 2.53 -8.46
N SER A 143 -15.01 1.57 -8.28
CA SER A 143 -15.83 0.96 -9.34
C SER A 143 -15.04 0.24 -10.45
N ALA A 144 -13.74 -0.01 -10.26
CA ALA A 144 -12.92 -0.74 -11.21
C ALA A 144 -12.15 -1.89 -10.54
N ALA A 145 -11.14 -1.60 -9.73
CA ALA A 145 -10.34 -2.62 -9.07
C ALA A 145 -9.54 -2.09 -7.88
N CYS A 146 -9.24 -2.98 -6.95
CA CYS A 146 -8.18 -2.84 -5.97
C CYS A 146 -7.02 -3.76 -6.38
N ILE A 147 -5.83 -3.19 -6.55
CA ILE A 147 -4.64 -3.88 -7.05
C ILE A 147 -3.53 -3.73 -6.02
N ILE A 148 -2.98 -4.87 -5.59
CA ILE A 148 -1.84 -4.95 -4.68
C ILE A 148 -0.69 -5.56 -5.47
N SER A 149 0.30 -4.75 -5.84
CA SER A 149 1.49 -5.19 -6.58
C SER A 149 2.65 -5.38 -5.63
N PHE A 150 3.39 -6.48 -5.78
CA PHE A 150 4.54 -6.83 -4.95
C PHE A 150 5.86 -6.55 -5.66
N GLU A 151 6.95 -6.45 -4.89
CA GLU A 151 8.30 -6.14 -5.42
C GLU A 151 8.83 -7.15 -6.45
N ASP A 152 8.29 -8.37 -6.48
CA ASP A 152 8.64 -9.40 -7.47
C ASP A 152 7.75 -9.37 -8.72
N GLN A 153 6.99 -8.30 -8.92
CA GLN A 153 6.06 -8.07 -10.03
C GLN A 153 4.81 -8.96 -10.01
N SER A 154 4.61 -9.77 -8.96
CA SER A 154 3.32 -10.43 -8.76
C SER A 154 2.25 -9.42 -8.31
N ALA A 155 0.98 -9.80 -8.45
CA ALA A 155 -0.10 -8.96 -7.98
C ALA A 155 -1.32 -9.76 -7.51
N ILE A 156 -2.05 -9.19 -6.55
CA ILE A 156 -3.41 -9.58 -6.20
C ILE A 156 -4.35 -8.51 -6.79
N TRP A 157 -5.31 -8.97 -7.57
CA TRP A 157 -6.35 -8.15 -8.19
C TRP A 157 -7.69 -8.48 -7.56
N ILE A 158 -8.41 -7.47 -7.12
CA ILE A 158 -9.74 -7.58 -6.54
C ILE A 158 -10.66 -6.71 -7.39
N SER A 159 -11.68 -7.33 -8.01
CA SER A 159 -12.63 -6.57 -8.83
C SER A 159 -13.43 -5.60 -7.95
N LEU A 160 -13.66 -4.38 -8.42
CA LEU A 160 -14.64 -3.48 -7.83
C LEU A 160 -15.73 -3.14 -8.85
N ASP A 161 -15.83 -3.92 -9.93
CA ASP A 161 -16.91 -3.80 -10.90
C ASP A 161 -18.21 -4.37 -10.28
N PRO A 162 -19.30 -3.58 -10.19
CA PRO A 162 -20.58 -4.04 -9.67
C PRO A 162 -21.12 -5.33 -10.33
N CYS A 163 -20.74 -5.62 -11.58
CA CYS A 163 -21.13 -6.85 -12.26
C CYS A 163 -20.47 -8.12 -11.67
N ASP A 164 -19.37 -7.98 -10.94
CA ASP A 164 -18.67 -9.09 -10.28
C ASP A 164 -19.11 -9.27 -8.81
N TYR A 165 -20.06 -8.46 -8.31
CA TYR A 165 -20.46 -8.49 -6.91
C TYR A 165 -21.29 -9.75 -6.61
N ARG A 166 -21.00 -10.38 -5.47
CA ARG A 166 -21.77 -11.52 -4.95
C ARG A 166 -22.70 -11.12 -3.80
N GLY A 167 -22.59 -9.88 -3.33
CA GLY A 167 -23.32 -9.30 -2.22
C GLY A 167 -23.29 -7.76 -2.29
N PRO A 168 -23.75 -7.09 -1.22
CA PRO A 168 -23.79 -5.63 -1.19
C PRO A 168 -22.40 -4.98 -1.09
N GLU A 169 -21.41 -5.68 -0.53
CA GLU A 169 -20.04 -5.20 -0.36
C GLU A 169 -19.06 -5.94 -1.27
N ALA A 170 -18.10 -5.23 -1.87
CA ALA A 170 -17.06 -5.83 -2.70
C ALA A 170 -15.73 -6.04 -1.96
N LEU A 171 -15.42 -5.12 -1.05
CA LEU A 171 -14.15 -5.07 -0.34
C LEU A 171 -14.36 -4.47 1.04
N MET A 172 -13.85 -5.15 2.07
CA MET A 172 -13.71 -4.55 3.39
C MET A 172 -12.24 -4.31 3.69
N ILE A 173 -11.92 -3.12 4.15
CA ILE A 173 -10.60 -2.78 4.70
C ILE A 173 -10.81 -2.48 6.18
N SER A 174 -10.12 -3.23 7.03
CA SER A 174 -10.13 -3.00 8.48
C SER A 174 -8.71 -2.78 8.99
N GLY A 175 -8.57 -1.92 9.98
CA GLY A 175 -7.29 -1.60 10.60
C GLY A 175 -7.47 -0.50 11.64
N THR A 176 -6.73 -0.58 12.74
CA THR A 176 -6.74 0.39 13.87
C THR A 176 -8.06 1.14 14.09
N GLY A 177 -9.18 0.41 14.22
CA GLY A 177 -10.46 0.95 14.68
C GLY A 177 -11.45 1.45 13.63
N HIS A 178 -11.20 1.32 12.32
CA HIS A 178 -12.13 1.81 11.30
C HIS A 178 -12.68 0.71 10.38
N TRP A 179 -13.96 0.86 10.02
CA TRP A 179 -14.70 0.06 9.05
C TRP A 179 -14.87 0.88 7.78
N LEU A 180 -14.40 0.37 6.65
CA LEU A 180 -14.68 0.93 5.33
C LEU A 180 -15.46 -0.12 4.54
N SER A 181 -16.74 0.15 4.31
CA SER A 181 -17.59 -0.60 3.37
C SER A 181 -17.66 0.17 2.06
N MET A 182 -17.32 -0.47 0.94
CA MET A 182 -17.46 0.07 -0.41
C MET A 182 -18.27 -0.87 -1.30
#